data_AF-A0A2D0QDJ3-F1
#
_entry.id   AF-A0A2D0QDJ3-F1
#
_cell.length_a   1.000
_cell.length_b   1.000
_cell.length_c   1.000
_cell.angle_alpha   90.00
_cell.angle_beta   90.00
_cell.angle_gamma   90.00
#
_symmetry.space_group_name_H-M   'P 1'
#
loop_
_entity.id
_entity.type
_entity.pdbx_description
1 polymer ?
#
loop_
_entity_poly.entity_id
_entity_poly.type
_entity_poly.pdbx_seq_one_letter_code
_entity_poly.pdbx_strand_id
1 'polypeptide(L)'
;MDTLAWMVFCAAVAVACGSTLEFPQEDVCASGHYTSGGECCIECPPGEGVITPCGDTQTECGQCLDSETYSDKYSYTDKCQTCTECTGLMRMETPCTDSNDAACVCDYGYYMSDVTGGCEPCTVCPRGHGVYVRCEPDRDTICEPCEDDTYSDQESSLDPCLPCTVCNDGSEELETLRDCSPIADALCYDPLAPTMASPSTPPELPWYELRSPGPDVESTTAKPSSPRFIGGGLNENLIPIYCSTLAAVLIGLLAYIVFKRWNSCKQNKQAANNRAATANQTSPSPEGEKLHSDSGISVDSQSLQEQQQLQTQAEAHTQTQTQLHVPEQIVVRVDGGAQSGSPPSQA
;
A
#
# COMPACT_ATOMS: atom_id res chain seq x y z
N MET A 1 57.93 -17.86 9.41
CA MET A 1 57.04 -17.41 8.31
C MET A 1 55.76 -16.86 8.91
N ASP A 2 55.83 -16.16 10.04
CA ASP A 2 56.14 -14.73 10.23
C ASP A 2 54.86 -13.88 10.24
N THR A 3 54.13 -13.98 11.34
CA THR A 3 53.07 -13.04 11.75
C THR A 3 53.57 -11.59 11.78
N LEU A 4 54.87 -11.40 11.99
CA LEU A 4 55.55 -10.12 11.86
C LEU A 4 55.54 -9.58 10.42
N ALA A 5 55.70 -10.43 9.41
CA ALA A 5 55.67 -10.01 8.01
C ALA A 5 54.27 -9.57 7.59
N TRP A 6 53.23 -10.24 8.08
CA TRP A 6 51.83 -9.83 7.87
C TRP A 6 51.48 -8.53 8.59
N MET A 7 51.95 -8.32 9.83
CA MET A 7 51.70 -7.07 10.54
C MET A 7 52.40 -5.88 9.90
N VAL A 8 53.62 -6.06 9.38
CA VAL A 8 54.35 -5.01 8.65
C VAL A 8 53.66 -4.69 7.31
N PHE A 9 53.12 -5.69 6.62
CA PHE A 9 52.37 -5.48 5.38
C PHE A 9 51.05 -4.71 5.62
N CYS A 10 50.31 -5.07 6.68
CA CYS A 10 49.09 -4.35 7.07
C CYS A 10 49.38 -2.91 7.50
N ALA A 11 50.49 -2.67 8.20
CA ALA A 11 50.90 -1.32 8.59
C ALA A 11 51.31 -0.47 7.39
N ALA A 12 51.99 -1.05 6.38
CA ALA A 12 52.38 -0.34 5.17
C ALA A 12 51.17 0.02 4.28
N VAL A 13 50.17 -0.86 4.17
CA VAL A 13 48.93 -0.58 3.42
C VAL A 13 48.09 0.50 4.12
N ALA A 14 48.07 0.54 5.45
CA ALA A 14 47.39 1.60 6.20
C ALA A 14 48.03 2.99 6.00
N VAL A 15 49.35 3.05 5.81
CA VAL A 15 50.07 4.32 5.55
C VAL A 15 49.89 4.80 4.10
N ALA A 16 49.70 3.89 3.13
CA ALA A 16 49.50 4.26 1.73
C ALA A 16 48.07 4.74 1.39
N CYS A 17 47.07 4.43 2.22
CA CYS A 17 45.68 4.87 2.02
C CYS A 17 45.30 6.16 2.77
N GLY A 18 46.27 6.84 3.41
CA GLY A 18 46.03 8.05 4.22
C GLY A 18 45.93 9.37 3.44
N SER A 19 45.89 9.34 2.11
CA SER A 19 45.78 10.54 1.27
C SER A 19 44.42 10.60 0.59
N THR A 20 43.35 10.80 1.36
CA THR A 20 42.14 11.43 0.83
C THR A 20 42.53 12.84 0.41
N LEU A 21 42.79 13.02 -0.88
CA LEU A 21 42.65 14.31 -1.55
C LEU A 21 41.18 14.69 -1.42
N GLU A 22 40.87 15.49 -0.40
CA GLU A 22 39.62 16.25 -0.33
C GLU A 22 39.68 17.27 -1.47
N PHE A 23 39.15 16.89 -2.63
CA PHE A 23 38.76 17.87 -3.63
C PHE A 23 37.78 18.82 -2.93
N PRO A 24 37.97 20.15 -3.04
CA PRO A 24 36.92 21.08 -2.67
C PRO A 24 35.73 20.73 -3.55
N GLN A 25 34.68 20.18 -2.94
CA GLN A 25 33.40 20.04 -3.56
C GLN A 25 32.92 21.47 -3.80
N GLU A 26 33.20 22.00 -4.98
CA GLU A 26 32.53 23.18 -5.49
C GLU A 26 31.05 22.78 -5.48
N ASP A 27 30.25 23.44 -4.65
CA ASP A 27 28.81 23.17 -4.51
C ASP A 27 28.13 23.53 -5.84
N VAL A 28 28.19 22.61 -6.79
CA VAL A 28 27.49 22.69 -8.06
C VAL A 28 26.01 22.71 -7.75
N CYS A 29 25.35 23.78 -8.15
CA CYS A 29 23.92 24.00 -7.96
C CYS A 29 23.12 22.80 -8.50
N ALA A 30 22.20 22.26 -7.70
CA ALA A 30 21.44 21.05 -8.04
C ALA A 30 20.65 21.19 -9.35
N SER A 31 20.08 22.39 -9.58
CA SER A 31 19.38 22.74 -10.81
C SER A 31 20.31 23.05 -11.99
N GLY A 32 21.61 23.27 -11.76
CA GLY A 32 22.60 23.66 -12.76
C GLY A 32 22.42 25.08 -13.33
N HIS A 33 21.49 25.86 -12.77
CA HIS A 33 21.10 27.18 -13.26
C HIS A 33 21.16 28.23 -12.15
N TYR A 34 21.42 29.48 -12.53
CA TYR A 34 21.60 30.59 -11.61
C TYR A 34 20.74 31.79 -12.01
N THR A 35 20.31 32.57 -11.01
CA THR A 35 19.68 33.88 -11.22
C THR A 35 20.69 34.88 -11.79
N SER A 36 20.22 36.01 -12.30
CA SER A 36 21.10 37.12 -12.72
C SER A 36 21.92 37.70 -11.56
N GLY A 37 21.49 37.46 -10.31
CA GLY A 37 22.22 37.76 -9.08
C GLY A 37 23.29 36.73 -8.68
N GLY A 38 23.41 35.62 -9.42
CA GLY A 38 24.38 34.54 -9.14
C GLY A 38 23.92 33.54 -8.07
N GLU A 39 22.65 33.57 -7.67
CA GLU A 39 22.08 32.61 -6.72
C GLU A 39 21.60 31.36 -7.45
N CYS A 40 21.69 30.20 -6.80
CA CYS A 40 21.20 28.94 -7.37
C CYS A 40 19.68 28.97 -7.55
N CYS A 41 19.19 28.52 -8.71
CA CYS A 41 17.75 28.44 -8.95
C CYS A 41 17.12 27.41 -8.01
N ILE A 42 16.04 27.80 -7.32
CA ILE A 42 15.25 26.91 -6.46
C ILE A 42 14.40 25.99 -7.33
N GLU A 43 14.38 24.71 -6.98
CA GLU A 43 13.52 23.72 -7.62
C GLU A 43 12.23 23.56 -6.81
N CYS A 44 11.09 23.59 -7.48
CA CYS A 44 9.81 23.29 -6.88
C CYS A 44 9.73 21.79 -6.59
N PRO A 45 9.32 21.39 -5.36
CA PRO A 45 9.17 20.00 -5.00
C PRO A 45 7.96 19.35 -5.68
N PRO A 46 7.86 18.01 -5.71
CA PRO A 46 6.64 17.32 -6.09
C PRO A 46 5.43 17.82 -5.27
N GLY A 47 4.27 18.00 -5.91
CA GLY A 47 3.13 18.73 -5.35
C GLY A 47 3.08 20.20 -5.73
N GLU A 48 4.22 20.77 -6.15
CA GLU A 48 4.33 22.17 -6.58
C GLU A 48 4.92 22.30 -7.99
N GLY A 49 4.38 23.24 -8.75
CA GLY A 49 4.83 23.59 -10.09
C GLY A 49 5.27 25.04 -10.18
N VAL A 50 6.08 25.34 -11.19
CA VAL A 50 6.64 26.68 -11.43
C VAL A 50 5.57 27.65 -11.91
N ILE A 51 5.34 28.72 -11.16
CA ILE A 51 4.53 29.87 -11.57
C ILE A 51 5.39 30.82 -12.39
N THR A 52 6.51 31.25 -11.78
CA THR A 52 7.48 32.19 -12.36
C THR A 52 8.84 31.50 -12.47
N PRO A 53 9.43 31.38 -13.67
CA PRO A 53 10.69 30.69 -13.85
C PRO A 53 11.88 31.49 -13.29
N CYS A 54 12.94 30.78 -12.92
CA CYS A 54 14.21 31.40 -12.53
C CYS A 54 14.81 32.24 -13.66
N GLY A 55 15.29 33.45 -13.33
CA GLY A 55 15.92 34.36 -14.29
C GLY A 55 16.46 35.60 -13.58
N ASP A 56 15.79 36.74 -13.76
CA ASP A 56 16.08 37.95 -12.98
C ASP A 56 15.64 37.83 -11.51
N THR A 57 14.60 37.03 -11.27
CA THR A 57 14.08 36.68 -9.96
C THR A 57 14.24 35.19 -9.71
N GLN A 58 14.13 34.79 -8.45
CA GLN A 58 14.12 33.39 -8.05
C GLN A 58 12.86 32.67 -8.56
N THR A 59 12.93 31.34 -8.69
CA THR A 59 11.76 30.50 -9.00
C THR A 59 10.66 30.72 -7.98
N GLU A 60 9.43 30.88 -8.47
CA GLU A 60 8.23 30.93 -7.64
C GLU A 60 7.41 29.65 -7.85
N CYS A 61 7.16 28.93 -6.77
CA CYS A 61 6.44 27.66 -6.77
C CYS A 61 5.00 27.84 -6.29
N GLY A 62 4.08 27.10 -6.88
CA GLY A 62 2.67 27.07 -6.50
C GLY A 62 2.14 25.65 -6.42
N GLN A 63 1.19 25.42 -5.52
CA GLN A 63 0.57 24.10 -5.34
C GLN A 63 -0.21 23.69 -6.60
N CYS A 64 -0.06 22.43 -6.97
CA CYS A 64 -0.90 21.83 -7.98
C CYS A 64 -2.30 21.55 -7.41
N LEU A 65 -3.30 21.63 -8.28
CA LEU A 65 -4.69 21.39 -7.90
C LEU A 65 -4.97 19.89 -7.91
N ASP A 66 -5.29 19.35 -6.72
CA ASP A 66 -5.60 17.94 -6.52
C ASP A 66 -6.68 17.45 -7.50
N SER A 67 -6.51 16.25 -8.05
CA SER A 67 -7.33 15.64 -9.11
C SER A 67 -7.37 16.34 -10.49
N GLU A 68 -6.78 17.52 -10.64
CA GLU A 68 -6.73 18.24 -11.94
C GLU A 68 -5.31 18.36 -12.50
N THR A 69 -4.33 18.60 -11.63
CA THR A 69 -2.93 18.78 -12.03
C THR A 69 -1.96 18.18 -11.02
N TYR A 70 -0.76 17.80 -11.49
CA TYR A 70 0.27 17.19 -10.67
C TYR A 70 1.68 17.70 -11.02
N SER A 71 2.62 17.48 -10.12
CA SER A 71 4.07 17.66 -10.32
C SER A 71 4.81 16.55 -9.57
N ASP A 72 5.54 15.70 -10.27
CA ASP A 72 6.13 14.47 -9.72
C ASP A 72 7.65 14.54 -9.47
N LYS A 73 8.29 15.62 -9.92
CA LYS A 73 9.74 15.81 -9.89
C LYS A 73 10.12 17.19 -9.37
N TYR A 74 11.34 17.27 -8.84
CA TYR A 74 11.94 18.56 -8.53
C TYR A 74 12.25 19.31 -9.83
N SER A 75 11.73 20.53 -9.97
CA SER A 75 12.00 21.33 -11.17
C SER A 75 11.95 22.83 -10.92
N TYR A 76 12.87 23.56 -11.53
CA TYR A 76 12.88 25.03 -11.57
C TYR A 76 12.22 25.59 -12.84
N THR A 77 11.74 24.71 -13.75
CA THR A 77 11.07 25.12 -15.02
C THR A 77 9.69 24.51 -15.24
N ASP A 78 9.43 23.31 -14.73
CA ASP A 78 8.21 22.58 -15.02
C ASP A 78 7.04 23.15 -14.22
N LYS A 79 5.94 23.44 -14.93
CA LYS A 79 4.66 23.81 -14.32
C LYS A 79 3.90 22.55 -13.92
N CYS A 80 2.86 22.72 -13.11
CA CYS A 80 1.89 21.67 -12.85
C CYS A 80 1.33 21.15 -14.18
N GLN A 81 1.41 19.84 -14.38
CA GLN A 81 0.90 19.14 -15.56
C GLN A 81 -0.55 18.73 -15.33
N THR A 82 -1.36 18.69 -16.37
CA THR A 82 -2.73 18.17 -16.26
C THR A 82 -2.71 16.66 -16.04
N CYS A 83 -3.55 16.17 -15.13
CA CYS A 83 -3.71 14.74 -14.89
C CYS A 83 -4.13 13.99 -16.15
N THR A 84 -3.62 12.77 -16.32
CA THR A 84 -4.05 11.83 -17.34
C THR A 84 -5.47 11.36 -17.05
N GLU A 85 -6.34 11.42 -18.06
CA GLU A 85 -7.70 10.88 -17.99
C GLU A 85 -7.74 9.46 -18.58
N CYS A 86 -8.14 8.48 -17.76
CA CYS A 86 -8.31 7.11 -18.24
C CYS A 86 -9.57 7.01 -19.09
N THR A 87 -9.40 6.81 -20.41
CA THR A 87 -10.50 6.75 -21.38
C THR A 87 -10.53 5.40 -22.11
N GLY A 88 -11.66 5.08 -22.74
CA GLY A 88 -11.82 3.83 -23.50
C GLY A 88 -12.03 2.60 -22.61
N LEU A 89 -11.21 1.56 -22.81
CA LEU A 89 -11.23 0.30 -22.04
C LEU A 89 -10.21 0.31 -20.90
N MET A 90 -9.89 1.49 -20.39
CA MET A 90 -8.93 1.69 -19.33
C MET A 90 -9.65 2.20 -18.08
N ARG A 91 -9.19 1.74 -16.92
CA ARG A 91 -9.63 2.21 -15.62
C ARG A 91 -8.46 2.82 -14.86
N MET A 92 -8.79 3.65 -13.89
CA MET A 92 -7.84 4.21 -12.95
C MET A 92 -7.40 3.12 -11.96
N GLU A 93 -6.09 2.88 -11.87
CA GLU A 93 -5.48 2.06 -10.84
C GLU A 93 -5.09 2.90 -9.63
N THR A 94 -4.40 4.02 -9.89
CA THR A 94 -4.09 5.03 -8.86
C THR A 94 -4.70 6.36 -9.26
N PRO A 95 -5.36 7.06 -8.33
CA PRO A 95 -5.89 8.39 -8.59
C PRO A 95 -4.78 9.40 -8.81
N CYS A 96 -5.08 10.44 -9.59
CA CYS A 96 -4.21 11.61 -9.68
C CYS A 96 -4.23 12.38 -8.36
N THR A 97 -3.06 12.79 -7.90
CA THR A 97 -2.91 13.71 -6.76
C THR A 97 -2.04 14.90 -7.18
N ASP A 98 -1.84 15.86 -6.29
CA ASP A 98 -0.93 16.99 -6.52
C ASP A 98 0.52 16.57 -6.89
N SER A 99 0.94 15.39 -6.47
CA SER A 99 2.32 14.90 -6.55
C SER A 99 2.51 13.67 -7.45
N ASN A 100 1.43 13.11 -8.00
CA ASN A 100 1.50 11.98 -8.92
C ASN A 100 0.39 12.04 -9.99
N ASP A 101 0.70 11.52 -11.17
CA ASP A 101 -0.31 11.36 -12.20
C ASP A 101 -1.25 10.19 -11.89
N ALA A 102 -2.42 10.17 -12.53
CA ALA A 102 -3.26 8.98 -12.56
C ALA A 102 -2.57 7.85 -13.34
N ALA A 103 -2.51 6.65 -12.75
CA ALA A 103 -2.09 5.46 -13.46
C ALA A 103 -3.32 4.77 -14.07
N CYS A 104 -3.31 4.62 -15.40
CA CYS A 104 -4.38 3.95 -16.13
C CYS A 104 -3.94 2.54 -16.54
N VAL A 105 -4.81 1.56 -16.30
CA VAL A 105 -4.61 0.16 -16.68
C VAL A 105 -5.84 -0.35 -17.42
N CYS A 106 -5.75 -1.49 -18.10
CA CYS A 106 -6.92 -2.08 -18.72
C CYS A 106 -8.02 -2.41 -17.69
N ASP A 107 -9.27 -2.22 -18.11
CA ASP A 107 -10.44 -2.47 -17.26
C ASP A 107 -10.55 -3.97 -16.90
N TYR A 108 -11.40 -4.29 -15.92
CA TYR A 108 -11.61 -5.67 -15.51
C TYR A 108 -12.07 -6.54 -16.68
N GLY A 109 -11.40 -7.69 -16.85
CA GLY A 109 -11.66 -8.57 -17.99
C GLY A 109 -10.95 -8.13 -19.27
N TYR A 110 -10.01 -7.19 -19.20
CA TYR A 110 -9.11 -6.82 -20.28
C TYR A 110 -7.64 -6.82 -19.84
N TYR A 111 -6.74 -7.07 -20.78
CA TYR A 111 -5.29 -7.00 -20.59
C TYR A 111 -4.65 -6.15 -21.68
N MET A 112 -3.48 -5.57 -21.40
CA MET A 112 -2.70 -4.83 -22.38
C MET A 112 -2.00 -5.80 -23.33
N SER A 113 -2.39 -5.78 -24.60
CA SER A 113 -1.80 -6.63 -25.63
C SER A 113 -0.57 -5.97 -26.26
N ASP A 114 0.60 -6.59 -26.13
CA ASP A 114 1.84 -6.12 -26.76
C ASP A 114 1.75 -6.08 -28.31
N VAL A 115 0.85 -6.87 -28.89
CA VAL A 115 0.69 -7.00 -30.34
C VAL A 115 -0.12 -5.85 -30.92
N THR A 116 -1.24 -5.50 -30.28
CA THR A 116 -2.13 -4.43 -30.75
C THR A 116 -1.86 -3.08 -30.07
N GLY A 117 -1.10 -3.07 -28.98
CA GLY A 117 -0.78 -1.88 -28.19
C GLY A 117 -1.99 -1.30 -27.46
N GLY A 118 -3.02 -2.11 -27.22
CA GLY A 118 -4.27 -1.69 -26.59
C GLY A 118 -4.88 -2.78 -25.73
N CYS A 119 -5.97 -2.43 -25.05
CA CYS A 119 -6.68 -3.34 -24.16
C CYS A 119 -7.52 -4.34 -24.96
N GLU A 120 -7.24 -5.63 -24.77
CA GLU A 120 -7.97 -6.76 -25.37
C GLU A 120 -8.70 -7.56 -24.30
N PRO A 121 -9.87 -8.13 -24.64
CA PRO A 121 -10.62 -8.93 -23.69
C PRO A 121 -9.82 -10.17 -23.29
N CYS A 122 -9.86 -10.51 -22.01
CA CYS A 122 -9.22 -11.71 -21.50
C CYS A 122 -9.87 -12.96 -22.10
N THR A 123 -9.05 -13.97 -22.36
CA THR A 123 -9.50 -15.29 -22.80
C THR A 123 -10.40 -15.92 -21.75
N VAL A 124 -11.54 -16.45 -22.20
CA VAL A 124 -12.47 -17.24 -21.39
C VAL A 124 -12.13 -18.71 -21.59
N CYS A 125 -11.89 -19.43 -20.50
CA CYS A 125 -11.59 -20.84 -20.57
C CYS A 125 -12.87 -21.63 -20.91
N PRO A 126 -12.85 -22.49 -21.93
CA PRO A 126 -14.01 -23.27 -22.32
C PRO A 126 -14.29 -24.39 -21.31
N ARG A 127 -15.48 -24.98 -21.39
CA ARG A 127 -15.83 -26.20 -20.62
C ARG A 127 -14.74 -27.27 -20.82
N GLY A 128 -14.37 -27.96 -19.76
CA GLY A 128 -13.24 -28.91 -19.79
C GLY A 128 -11.86 -28.30 -19.56
N HIS A 129 -11.78 -26.97 -19.46
CA HIS A 129 -10.57 -26.24 -19.11
C HIS A 129 -10.82 -25.32 -17.91
N GLY A 130 -9.79 -25.14 -17.10
CA GLY A 130 -9.78 -24.24 -15.96
C GLY A 130 -8.74 -23.15 -16.13
N VAL A 131 -8.90 -22.07 -15.37
CA VAL A 131 -7.92 -20.98 -15.30
C VAL A 131 -6.68 -21.42 -14.51
N TYR A 132 -5.56 -21.53 -15.21
CA TYR A 132 -4.24 -21.77 -14.62
C TYR A 132 -3.58 -20.46 -14.18
N VAL A 133 -3.60 -19.46 -15.07
CA VAL A 133 -3.15 -18.09 -14.76
C VAL A 133 -4.30 -17.14 -14.99
N ARG A 134 -4.63 -16.35 -13.97
CA ARG A 134 -5.67 -15.33 -14.06
C ARG A 134 -5.21 -14.17 -14.94
N CYS A 135 -6.18 -13.57 -15.62
CA CYS A 135 -5.97 -12.34 -16.32
C CYS A 135 -5.53 -11.23 -15.36
N GLU A 136 -4.50 -10.50 -15.75
CA GLU A 136 -4.00 -9.30 -15.09
C GLU A 136 -3.91 -8.16 -16.11
N PRO A 137 -3.77 -6.90 -15.69
CA PRO A 137 -3.78 -5.79 -16.63
C PRO A 137 -2.67 -5.83 -17.68
N ASP A 138 -1.62 -6.61 -17.45
CA ASP A 138 -0.45 -6.80 -18.31
C ASP A 138 -0.39 -8.18 -18.99
N ARG A 139 -1.32 -9.10 -18.69
CA ARG A 139 -1.32 -10.45 -19.30
C ARG A 139 -2.69 -11.10 -19.38
N ASP A 140 -2.86 -11.90 -20.43
CA ASP A 140 -4.08 -12.67 -20.66
C ASP A 140 -4.25 -13.85 -19.67
N THR A 141 -5.49 -14.35 -19.58
CA THR A 141 -5.81 -15.63 -18.96
C THR A 141 -5.10 -16.77 -19.69
N ILE A 142 -4.54 -17.71 -18.93
CA ILE A 142 -4.01 -18.98 -19.47
C ILE A 142 -4.89 -20.11 -18.97
N CYS A 143 -5.44 -20.87 -19.90
CA CYS A 143 -6.30 -22.02 -19.63
C CYS A 143 -5.50 -23.33 -19.70
N GLU A 144 -5.82 -24.25 -18.81
CA GLU A 144 -5.31 -25.62 -18.83
C GLU A 144 -6.45 -26.63 -18.94
N PRO A 145 -6.26 -27.78 -19.61
CA PRO A 145 -7.25 -28.84 -19.61
C PRO A 145 -7.41 -29.42 -18.20
N CYS A 146 -8.63 -29.78 -17.82
CA CYS A 146 -8.86 -30.47 -16.54
C CYS A 146 -8.41 -31.93 -16.66
N GLU A 147 -7.30 -32.25 -15.99
CA GLU A 147 -6.76 -33.60 -15.83
C GLU A 147 -7.13 -34.17 -14.45
N ASP A 148 -6.96 -35.48 -14.26
CA ASP A 148 -6.96 -36.17 -12.95
C ASP A 148 -8.00 -35.72 -11.91
N ASP A 149 -9.15 -36.42 -11.82
CA ASP A 149 -10.19 -36.17 -10.80
C ASP A 149 -10.59 -34.69 -10.64
N THR A 150 -10.51 -33.91 -11.73
CA THR A 150 -11.02 -32.53 -11.79
C THR A 150 -11.94 -32.29 -12.99
N TYR A 151 -12.77 -31.24 -12.90
CA TYR A 151 -13.71 -30.85 -13.94
C TYR A 151 -13.93 -29.33 -14.00
N SER A 152 -14.42 -28.86 -15.15
CA SER A 152 -14.94 -27.51 -15.37
C SER A 152 -16.17 -27.60 -16.27
N ASP A 153 -17.34 -27.34 -15.69
CA ASP A 153 -18.63 -27.50 -16.35
C ASP A 153 -19.20 -26.19 -16.89
N GLN A 154 -18.42 -25.10 -16.91
CA GLN A 154 -18.84 -23.82 -17.45
C GLN A 154 -17.68 -23.11 -18.14
N GLU A 155 -18.00 -22.12 -18.98
CA GLU A 155 -16.99 -21.22 -19.52
C GLU A 155 -16.68 -20.13 -18.49
N SER A 156 -15.41 -19.94 -18.13
CA SER A 156 -15.03 -19.00 -17.07
C SER A 156 -13.65 -18.37 -17.32
N SER A 157 -13.51 -17.10 -16.97
CA SER A 157 -12.21 -16.40 -16.95
C SER A 157 -11.58 -16.34 -15.56
N LEU A 158 -12.24 -16.93 -14.55
CA LEU A 158 -11.80 -16.88 -13.15
C LEU A 158 -11.65 -18.27 -12.49
N ASP A 159 -12.45 -19.24 -12.90
CA ASP A 159 -12.58 -20.51 -12.21
C ASP A 159 -11.50 -21.51 -12.67
N PRO A 160 -10.70 -22.07 -11.74
CA PRO A 160 -9.81 -23.18 -12.05
C PRO A 160 -10.58 -24.49 -12.20
N CYS A 161 -9.90 -25.57 -12.60
CA CYS A 161 -10.49 -26.91 -12.57
C CYS A 161 -10.87 -27.29 -11.12
N LEU A 162 -12.11 -27.71 -10.93
CA LEU A 162 -12.67 -28.06 -9.62
C LEU A 162 -12.47 -29.55 -9.35
N PRO A 163 -12.16 -29.96 -8.11
CA PRO A 163 -12.04 -31.38 -7.77
C PRO A 163 -13.38 -32.09 -7.89
N CYS A 164 -13.36 -33.31 -8.41
CA CYS A 164 -14.53 -34.17 -8.51
C CYS A 164 -15.03 -34.63 -7.13
N THR A 165 -16.34 -34.80 -7.04
CA THR A 165 -17.00 -35.44 -5.90
C THR A 165 -16.59 -36.91 -5.81
N VAL A 166 -16.19 -37.36 -4.61
CA VAL A 166 -15.83 -38.76 -4.34
C VAL A 166 -17.02 -39.47 -3.70
N CYS A 167 -17.64 -40.39 -4.43
CA CYS A 167 -18.85 -41.08 -3.95
C CYS A 167 -18.58 -42.17 -2.90
N ASN A 168 -17.36 -42.70 -2.84
CA ASN A 168 -17.00 -43.80 -1.94
C ASN A 168 -15.89 -43.38 -0.98
N ASP A 169 -16.25 -42.67 0.09
CA ASP A 169 -15.31 -42.22 1.12
C ASP A 169 -15.26 -43.14 2.36
N GLY A 170 -15.98 -44.27 2.33
CA GLY A 170 -16.02 -45.27 3.40
C GLY A 170 -16.98 -44.94 4.56
N SER A 171 -17.82 -43.91 4.44
CA SER A 171 -18.79 -43.54 5.48
C SER A 171 -20.27 -43.79 5.11
N GLU A 172 -20.57 -43.91 3.82
CA GLU A 172 -21.89 -44.18 3.26
C GLU A 172 -21.75 -44.99 1.96
N GLU A 173 -22.62 -45.98 1.73
CA GLU A 173 -22.61 -46.86 0.54
C GLU A 173 -23.22 -46.12 -0.66
N LEU A 174 -22.75 -44.90 -0.94
CA LEU A 174 -23.10 -44.20 -2.17
C LEU A 174 -22.37 -44.84 -3.35
N GLU A 175 -23.15 -45.26 -4.34
CA GLU A 175 -22.63 -45.80 -5.59
C GLU A 175 -22.44 -44.67 -6.60
N THR A 176 -21.44 -44.81 -7.46
CA THR A 176 -21.19 -43.86 -8.54
C THR A 176 -22.19 -44.14 -9.66
N LEU A 177 -23.11 -43.21 -9.89
CA LEU A 177 -24.07 -43.26 -10.99
C LEU A 177 -23.45 -42.79 -12.30
N ARG A 178 -22.56 -41.79 -12.23
CA ARG A 178 -21.79 -41.30 -13.36
C ARG A 178 -20.38 -40.95 -12.90
N ASP A 179 -19.39 -41.47 -13.61
CA ASP A 179 -17.99 -41.14 -13.37
C ASP A 179 -17.72 -39.66 -13.65
N CYS A 180 -16.69 -39.11 -12.99
CA CYS A 180 -16.25 -37.77 -13.29
C CYS A 180 -15.65 -37.67 -14.69
N SER A 181 -15.78 -36.51 -15.30
CA SER A 181 -15.17 -36.18 -16.59
C SER A 181 -14.63 -34.75 -16.55
N PRO A 182 -13.70 -34.37 -17.45
CA PRO A 182 -13.17 -33.00 -17.48
C PRO A 182 -14.26 -31.92 -17.58
N ILE A 183 -15.44 -32.24 -18.09
CA ILE A 183 -16.55 -31.29 -18.32
C ILE A 183 -17.69 -31.38 -17.31
N ALA A 184 -17.66 -32.35 -16.40
CA ALA A 184 -18.79 -32.60 -15.50
C ALA A 184 -18.38 -33.46 -14.30
N ASP A 185 -18.89 -33.08 -13.13
CA ASP A 185 -18.67 -33.82 -11.88
C ASP A 185 -19.20 -35.26 -11.91
N ALA A 186 -18.66 -36.08 -11.00
CA ALA A 186 -19.23 -37.37 -10.65
C ALA A 186 -20.63 -37.20 -10.04
N LEU A 187 -21.53 -38.13 -10.34
CA LEU A 187 -22.85 -38.18 -9.75
C LEU A 187 -22.94 -39.40 -8.84
N CYS A 188 -23.24 -39.16 -7.58
CA CYS A 188 -23.40 -40.20 -6.58
C CYS A 188 -24.90 -40.48 -6.35
N TYR A 189 -25.25 -41.74 -6.13
CA TYR A 189 -26.60 -42.16 -5.79
C TYR A 189 -26.60 -43.11 -4.59
N ASP A 190 -27.57 -42.94 -3.70
CA ASP A 190 -27.78 -43.81 -2.55
C ASP A 190 -28.81 -44.91 -2.92
N PRO A 191 -28.40 -46.18 -3.04
CA PRO A 191 -29.31 -47.29 -3.33
C PRO A 191 -30.29 -47.62 -2.19
N LEU A 192 -30.06 -47.11 -0.98
CA LEU A 192 -30.94 -47.26 0.19
C LEU A 192 -31.88 -46.06 0.37
N ALA A 193 -31.67 -44.97 -0.37
CA ALA A 193 -32.61 -43.86 -0.39
C ALA A 193 -33.93 -44.34 -1.03
N PRO A 194 -35.07 -44.23 -0.33
CA PRO A 194 -36.35 -44.61 -0.89
C PRO A 194 -36.58 -43.81 -2.18
N THR A 195 -36.86 -44.51 -3.28
CA THR A 195 -37.39 -43.90 -4.50
C THR A 195 -38.69 -43.20 -4.13
N MET A 196 -38.62 -41.93 -3.76
CA MET A 196 -39.78 -41.05 -3.81
C MET A 196 -40.12 -40.99 -5.28
N ALA A 197 -41.09 -41.84 -5.67
CA ALA A 197 -41.71 -41.79 -6.97
C ALA A 197 -41.95 -40.31 -7.27
N SER A 198 -41.26 -39.82 -8.31
CA SER A 198 -41.59 -38.54 -8.92
C SER A 198 -43.09 -38.59 -9.18
N PRO A 199 -43.92 -37.71 -8.58
CA PRO A 199 -45.32 -37.67 -8.94
C PRO A 199 -45.38 -37.24 -10.40
N SER A 200 -45.58 -38.23 -11.27
CA SER A 200 -45.94 -38.06 -12.66
C SER A 200 -47.35 -37.47 -12.74
N THR A 201 -47.52 -36.20 -12.38
CA THR A 201 -48.63 -35.33 -12.77
C THR A 201 -48.36 -33.92 -12.23
N PRO A 202 -48.36 -32.87 -13.07
CA PRO A 202 -48.52 -31.51 -12.56
C PRO A 202 -49.98 -31.32 -12.16
N PRO A 203 -50.31 -30.98 -10.91
CA PRO A 203 -51.60 -30.36 -10.62
C PRO A 203 -51.51 -28.93 -11.14
N GLU A 204 -52.28 -28.63 -12.19
CA GLU A 204 -52.60 -27.27 -12.60
C GLU A 204 -53.06 -26.49 -11.37
N LEU A 205 -52.30 -25.46 -10.96
CA LEU A 205 -52.81 -24.43 -10.08
C LEU A 205 -52.80 -23.08 -10.82
N PRO A 206 -53.89 -22.30 -10.70
CA PRO A 206 -54.13 -21.17 -11.58
C PRO A 206 -53.27 -19.97 -11.18
N TRP A 207 -52.84 -19.23 -12.19
CA TRP A 207 -52.10 -17.98 -12.10
C TRP A 207 -53.00 -16.88 -11.51
N TYR A 208 -52.89 -16.61 -10.22
CA TYR A 208 -53.17 -15.30 -9.65
C TYR A 208 -52.43 -15.14 -8.33
N GLU A 209 -51.95 -13.92 -8.09
CA GLU A 209 -51.11 -13.46 -6.97
C GLU A 209 -49.60 -13.60 -7.13
N LEU A 210 -49.07 -12.87 -8.12
CA LEU A 210 -47.78 -12.21 -7.97
C LEU A 210 -47.99 -10.96 -7.09
N ARG A 211 -47.67 -11.04 -5.80
CA ARG A 211 -47.48 -9.85 -4.96
C ARG A 211 -46.43 -10.11 -3.89
N SER A 212 -45.20 -9.70 -4.19
CA SER A 212 -44.11 -9.53 -3.22
C SER A 212 -44.52 -8.60 -2.08
N PRO A 213 -43.98 -8.84 -0.88
CA PRO A 213 -42.92 -7.95 -0.38
C PRO A 213 -41.74 -8.72 0.27
N GLY A 214 -40.50 -8.23 0.13
CA GLY A 214 -39.41 -8.53 1.09
C GLY A 214 -39.43 -7.52 2.26
N PRO A 215 -38.33 -7.33 3.02
CA PRO A 215 -37.20 -8.21 3.33
C PRO A 215 -37.00 -8.39 4.86
N ASP A 216 -36.65 -9.57 5.33
CA ASP A 216 -36.25 -9.78 6.72
C ASP A 216 -35.33 -11.00 6.89
N VAL A 217 -34.08 -10.66 7.19
CA VAL A 217 -33.17 -11.27 8.16
C VAL A 217 -33.54 -12.67 8.66
N GLU A 218 -32.78 -13.68 8.24
CA GLU A 218 -32.28 -14.70 9.18
C GLU A 218 -31.05 -15.40 8.57
N SER A 219 -29.86 -14.91 8.91
CA SER A 219 -28.59 -15.55 8.58
C SER A 219 -28.45 -16.81 9.44
N THR A 220 -28.85 -17.97 8.91
CA THR A 220 -28.61 -19.26 9.56
C THR A 220 -27.23 -19.77 9.14
N THR A 221 -26.26 -19.44 9.98
CA THR A 221 -24.91 -20.03 10.04
C THR A 221 -24.99 -21.56 9.97
N ALA A 222 -24.69 -22.12 8.80
CA ALA A 222 -24.31 -23.51 8.67
C ALA A 222 -22.87 -23.67 9.17
N LYS A 223 -22.72 -24.50 10.20
CA LYS A 223 -21.48 -24.85 10.88
C LYS A 223 -20.56 -25.60 9.91
N PRO A 224 -19.33 -25.13 9.61
CA PRO A 224 -18.42 -25.91 8.80
C PRO A 224 -17.91 -27.09 9.61
N SER A 225 -18.18 -28.30 9.12
CA SER A 225 -17.49 -29.52 9.50
C SER A 225 -16.00 -29.34 9.17
N SER A 226 -15.14 -29.54 10.17
CA SER A 226 -13.69 -29.44 10.02
C SER A 226 -13.16 -30.34 8.89
N PRO A 227 -12.35 -29.82 7.94
CA PRO A 227 -11.56 -30.70 7.10
C PRO A 227 -10.42 -31.28 7.95
N ARG A 228 -10.32 -32.62 8.00
CA ARG A 228 -9.12 -33.28 8.52
C ARG A 228 -7.99 -33.05 7.53
N PHE A 229 -7.10 -32.15 7.91
CA PHE A 229 -5.83 -31.89 7.26
C PHE A 229 -4.94 -33.13 7.34
N ILE A 230 -4.83 -33.91 6.25
CA ILE A 230 -3.72 -34.86 6.06
C ILE A 230 -2.49 -34.01 5.73
N GLY A 231 -1.85 -33.47 6.76
CA GLY A 231 -0.61 -32.70 6.67
C GLY A 231 0.56 -33.48 7.26
N GLY A 232 0.84 -34.68 6.73
CA GLY A 232 2.03 -35.43 7.05
C GLY A 232 3.03 -35.33 5.91
N GLY A 233 4.05 -34.47 6.01
CA GLY A 233 5.22 -34.62 5.15
C GLY A 233 6.09 -33.41 4.79
N LEU A 234 5.80 -32.16 5.22
CA LEU A 234 6.63 -30.99 4.83
C LEU A 234 7.12 -30.10 5.99
N ASN A 235 6.69 -30.35 7.24
CA ASN A 235 6.89 -29.42 8.35
C ASN A 235 7.95 -29.84 9.39
N GLU A 236 8.88 -30.73 9.05
CA GLU A 236 9.96 -31.13 9.97
C GLU A 236 11.16 -30.18 9.92
N ASN A 237 11.30 -29.41 8.83
CA ASN A 237 12.42 -28.49 8.61
C ASN A 237 12.00 -27.02 8.59
N LEU A 238 10.70 -26.71 8.56
CA LEU A 238 10.22 -25.34 8.49
C LEU A 238 10.44 -24.59 9.82
N ILE A 239 10.12 -25.23 10.94
CA ILE A 239 10.25 -24.67 12.29
C ILE A 239 11.71 -24.28 12.63
N PRO A 240 12.73 -25.14 12.44
CA PRO A 240 14.13 -24.76 12.74
C PRO A 240 14.70 -23.69 11.80
N ILE A 241 14.25 -23.64 10.54
CA ILE A 241 14.64 -22.58 9.59
C ILE A 241 14.08 -21.24 10.04
N TYR A 242 12.79 -21.17 10.41
CA TYR A 242 12.19 -19.94 10.95
C TYR A 242 12.86 -19.47 12.25
N CYS A 243 13.21 -20.39 13.15
CA CYS A 243 13.92 -20.00 14.37
C CYS A 243 15.33 -19.45 14.07
N SER A 244 16.02 -20.00 13.08
CA SER A 244 17.36 -19.54 12.69
C SER A 244 17.32 -18.17 11.99
N THR A 245 16.34 -17.94 11.11
CA THR A 245 16.17 -16.64 10.44
C THR A 245 15.74 -15.55 11.41
N LEU A 246 14.82 -15.83 12.33
CA LEU A 246 14.43 -14.88 13.37
C LEU A 246 15.59 -14.53 14.31
N ALA A 247 16.42 -15.51 14.70
CA ALA A 247 17.60 -15.24 15.51
C ALA A 247 18.62 -14.34 14.78
N ALA A 248 18.85 -14.57 13.48
CA ALA A 248 19.75 -13.75 12.67
C ALA A 248 19.26 -12.30 12.54
N VAL A 249 17.95 -12.09 12.34
CA VAL A 249 17.35 -10.75 12.27
C VAL A 249 17.49 -10.02 13.61
N LEU A 250 17.24 -10.70 14.73
CA LEU A 250 17.39 -10.10 16.06
C LEU A 250 18.84 -9.71 16.36
N ILE A 251 19.81 -10.56 16.03
CA ILE A 251 21.25 -10.25 16.19
C ILE A 251 21.64 -9.07 15.29
N GLY A 252 21.16 -9.05 14.03
CA GLY A 252 21.39 -7.95 13.10
C GLY A 252 20.84 -6.61 13.59
N LEU A 253 19.62 -6.60 14.16
CA LEU A 253 19.02 -5.40 14.74
C LEU A 253 19.77 -4.91 15.98
N LEU A 254 20.22 -5.82 16.86
CA LEU A 254 21.04 -5.44 18.01
C LEU A 254 22.39 -4.86 17.57
N ALA A 255 23.04 -5.47 16.58
CA ALA A 255 24.28 -4.95 15.99
C ALA A 255 24.06 -3.59 15.32
N TYR A 256 22.95 -3.39 14.62
CA TYR A 256 22.57 -2.12 14.01
C TYR A 256 22.31 -1.05 15.06
N ILE A 257 21.61 -1.35 16.15
CA ILE A 257 21.38 -0.40 17.25
C ILE A 257 22.71 -0.03 17.92
N VAL A 258 23.60 -0.99 18.16
CA VAL A 258 24.93 -0.73 18.72
C VAL A 258 25.78 0.09 17.74
N PHE A 259 25.76 -0.22 16.45
CA PHE A 259 26.48 0.52 15.42
C PHE A 259 25.95 1.94 15.27
N LYS A 260 24.62 2.11 15.26
CA LYS A 260 23.96 3.41 15.22
C LYS A 260 24.30 4.21 16.48
N ARG A 261 24.27 3.59 17.66
CA ARG A 261 24.65 4.23 18.93
C ARG A 261 26.15 4.57 18.97
N TRP A 262 27.01 3.71 18.44
CA TRP A 262 28.44 3.97 18.28
C TRP A 262 28.68 5.13 17.34
N ASN A 263 28.02 5.15 16.18
CA ASN A 263 28.18 6.18 15.18
C ASN A 263 27.63 7.53 15.66
N SER A 264 26.50 7.53 16.38
CA SER A 264 25.98 8.71 17.08
C SER A 264 26.95 9.22 18.15
N CYS A 265 27.57 8.33 18.95
CA CYS A 265 28.60 8.73 19.91
C CYS A 265 29.87 9.26 19.22
N LYS A 266 30.24 8.69 18.06
CA LYS A 266 31.38 9.15 17.25
C LYS A 266 31.13 10.56 16.70
N GLN A 267 29.94 10.82 16.17
CA GLN A 267 29.54 12.15 15.69
C GLN A 267 29.42 13.16 16.83
N ASN A 268 28.86 12.77 17.98
CA ASN A 268 28.73 13.66 19.14
C ASN A 268 30.10 14.03 19.76
N LYS A 269 31.09 13.12 19.67
CA LYS A 269 32.47 13.38 20.11
C LYS A 269 33.20 14.38 19.19
N GLN A 270 32.89 14.39 17.89
CA GLN A 270 33.40 15.40 16.96
C GLN A 270 32.75 16.77 17.20
N ALA A 271 31.45 16.82 17.50
CA ALA A 271 30.75 18.06 17.85
C ALA A 271 31.27 18.71 19.15
N ALA A 272 31.61 17.91 20.17
CA ALA A 272 32.19 18.42 21.43
C ALA A 272 33.61 18.98 21.24
N ASN A 273 34.45 18.34 20.42
CA ASN A 273 35.80 18.81 20.12
C ASN A 273 35.80 20.10 19.27
N ASN A 274 34.85 20.24 18.32
CA ASN A 274 34.71 21.46 17.52
C ASN A 274 34.22 22.65 18.36
N ARG A 275 33.40 22.40 19.39
CA ARG A 275 32.98 23.42 20.36
C ARG A 275 34.16 23.90 21.24
N ALA A 276 35.06 23.01 21.63
CA ALA A 276 36.27 23.37 22.39
C ALA A 276 37.32 24.13 21.56
N ALA A 277 37.40 23.88 20.24
CA ALA A 277 38.29 24.61 19.34
C ALA A 277 37.83 26.05 19.05
N THR A 278 36.53 26.32 19.15
CA THR A 278 35.93 27.66 18.92
C THR A 278 36.08 28.58 20.16
N ALA A 279 36.22 28.01 21.36
CA ALA A 279 36.41 28.78 22.59
C ALA A 279 37.86 29.29 22.80
N ASN A 280 38.84 28.79 22.04
CA ASN A 280 40.26 29.09 22.21
C ASN A 280 40.85 30.08 21.18
N GLN A 281 40.02 30.78 20.39
CA GLN A 281 40.50 31.70 19.32
C GLN A 281 40.10 33.19 19.47
N THR A 282 39.89 33.69 20.70
CA THR A 282 39.84 35.14 20.95
C THR A 282 40.76 35.53 22.13
N SER A 283 41.93 36.09 21.81
CA SER A 283 42.98 36.69 22.68
C SER A 283 42.66 38.16 23.09
N PRO A 284 43.49 38.94 23.84
CA PRO A 284 44.41 38.74 24.99
C PRO A 284 44.14 39.72 26.20
N SER A 285 44.98 39.64 27.25
CA SER A 285 45.06 40.40 28.54
C SER A 285 45.59 41.86 28.44
N PRO A 286 45.77 42.72 29.51
CA PRO A 286 45.27 42.80 30.90
C PRO A 286 44.71 44.22 31.32
N GLU A 287 44.34 44.36 32.60
CA GLU A 287 44.13 45.60 33.40
C GLU A 287 42.77 46.31 33.35
N GLY A 288 42.12 46.39 34.52
CA GLY A 288 40.86 47.12 34.70
C GLY A 288 40.10 46.68 35.94
N GLU A 289 40.39 47.34 37.05
CA GLU A 289 39.81 47.14 38.37
C GLU A 289 38.31 47.49 38.39
N LYS A 290 37.59 46.90 39.37
CA LYS A 290 36.41 47.48 40.07
C LYS A 290 34.99 46.95 39.72
N LEU A 291 34.55 46.05 40.63
CA LEU A 291 33.25 45.97 41.34
C LEU A 291 32.02 45.26 40.73
N HIS A 292 31.44 44.44 41.63
CA HIS A 292 30.07 43.93 41.75
C HIS A 292 29.62 42.87 40.73
N SER A 293 28.82 41.85 41.03
CA SER A 293 28.33 41.19 42.24
C SER A 293 27.57 39.93 41.76
N ASP A 294 27.44 38.95 42.64
CA ASP A 294 26.62 37.72 42.60
C ASP A 294 25.42 37.64 41.64
N SER A 295 25.32 36.52 40.91
CA SER A 295 24.34 35.44 41.17
C SER A 295 24.26 34.48 39.99
N GLY A 296 24.76 33.27 40.17
CA GLY A 296 24.51 32.15 39.26
C GLY A 296 23.28 31.35 39.72
N ILE A 297 22.26 31.29 38.87
CA ILE A 297 21.32 30.15 38.83
C ILE A 297 20.78 30.03 37.40
N SER A 298 21.30 29.06 36.65
CA SER A 298 20.74 28.68 35.35
C SER A 298 19.63 27.66 35.59
N VAL A 299 18.41 28.00 35.20
CA VAL A 299 17.24 27.12 35.24
C VAL A 299 17.16 26.41 33.88
N ASP A 300 17.25 25.08 33.90
CA ASP A 300 17.18 24.21 32.75
C ASP A 300 15.78 24.29 32.11
N SER A 301 15.70 24.69 30.84
CA SER A 301 14.43 24.94 30.12
C SER A 301 13.88 23.71 29.40
N GLN A 302 14.30 22.49 29.78
CA GLN A 302 13.85 21.26 29.11
C GLN A 302 12.60 20.59 29.73
N SER A 303 12.15 21.00 30.92
CA SER A 303 11.04 20.32 31.60
C SER A 303 9.64 20.87 31.30
N LEU A 304 9.51 22.03 30.65
CA LEU A 304 8.20 22.65 30.37
C LEU A 304 7.56 22.17 29.05
N GLN A 305 8.36 21.64 28.12
CA GLN A 305 7.85 21.24 26.81
C GLN A 305 7.27 19.80 26.80
N GLU A 306 7.80 18.90 27.64
CA GLU A 306 7.23 17.54 27.80
C GLU A 306 5.86 17.57 28.53
N GLN A 307 5.65 18.50 29.45
CA GLN A 307 4.38 18.57 30.19
C GLN A 307 3.23 19.12 29.33
N GLN A 308 3.53 20.00 28.37
CA GLN A 308 2.52 20.55 27.47
C GLN A 308 2.10 19.55 26.39
N GLN A 309 2.99 18.65 25.96
CA GLN A 309 2.70 17.63 24.95
C GLN A 309 1.82 16.48 25.50
N LEU A 310 1.97 16.11 26.78
CA LEU A 310 1.09 15.12 27.43
C LEU A 310 -0.33 15.64 27.66
N GLN A 311 -0.51 16.96 27.84
CA GLN A 311 -1.83 17.55 28.01
C GLN A 311 -2.62 17.61 26.69
N THR A 312 -1.96 17.87 25.56
CA THR A 312 -2.63 17.92 24.24
C THR A 312 -3.09 16.53 23.75
N GLN A 313 -2.38 15.45 24.13
CA GLN A 313 -2.81 14.09 23.78
C GLN A 313 -3.99 13.59 24.63
N ALA A 314 -4.17 14.08 25.86
CA ALA A 314 -5.29 13.71 26.73
C ALA A 314 -6.63 14.31 26.25
N GLU A 315 -6.61 15.51 25.64
CA GLU A 315 -7.81 16.15 25.09
C GLU A 315 -8.26 15.50 23.77
N ALA A 316 -7.34 15.03 22.92
CA ALA A 316 -7.67 14.35 21.67
C ALA A 316 -8.36 12.97 21.87
N HIS A 317 -7.95 12.22 22.90
CA HIS A 317 -8.57 10.93 23.22
C HIS A 317 -9.98 11.08 23.82
N THR A 318 -10.26 12.17 24.54
CA THR A 318 -11.58 12.41 25.15
C THR A 318 -12.63 12.82 24.12
N GLN A 319 -12.24 13.50 23.03
CA GLN A 319 -13.17 13.84 21.94
C GLN A 319 -13.52 12.63 21.05
N THR A 320 -12.56 11.71 20.85
CA THR A 320 -12.78 10.51 20.02
C THR A 320 -13.73 9.51 20.68
N GLN A 321 -13.77 9.45 22.01
CA GLN A 321 -14.64 8.50 22.72
C GLN A 321 -16.07 9.02 22.97
N THR A 322 -16.31 10.34 22.86
CA THR A 322 -17.65 10.94 23.08
C THR A 322 -18.51 10.98 21.81
N GLN A 323 -17.93 10.77 20.63
CA GLN A 323 -18.66 10.75 19.34
C GLN A 323 -19.22 9.38 18.94
N LEU A 324 -18.92 8.29 19.67
CA LEU A 324 -19.34 6.93 19.30
C LEU A 324 -20.67 6.47 19.94
N HIS A 325 -21.42 7.35 20.62
CA HIS A 325 -22.69 6.95 21.22
C HIS A 325 -23.75 8.07 21.23
N VAL A 326 -24.31 8.37 20.04
CA VAL A 326 -25.61 9.05 19.91
C VAL A 326 -26.39 8.41 18.75
N PRO A 327 -27.58 7.81 18.96
CA PRO A 327 -28.44 7.38 17.88
C PRO A 327 -29.25 8.58 17.35
N GLU A 328 -29.10 8.91 16.07
CA GLU A 328 -29.89 9.95 15.41
C GLU A 328 -31.32 9.45 15.12
N GLN A 329 -32.32 10.08 15.74
CA GLN A 329 -33.73 9.99 15.35
C GLN A 329 -34.03 11.06 14.30
N ILE A 330 -34.46 10.62 13.11
CA ILE A 330 -34.92 11.50 12.04
C ILE A 330 -36.32 12.03 12.38
N VAL A 331 -36.42 13.32 12.70
CA VAL A 331 -37.69 14.07 12.77
C VAL A 331 -37.85 14.87 11.48
N VAL A 332 -38.76 14.41 10.61
CA VAL A 332 -39.21 15.17 9.44
C VAL A 332 -40.11 16.32 9.91
N ARG A 333 -39.63 17.56 9.78
CA ARG A 333 -40.49 18.75 9.88
C ARG A 333 -41.16 18.99 8.53
N VAL A 334 -42.48 18.86 8.55
CA VAL A 334 -43.42 19.34 7.53
C VAL A 334 -43.72 20.80 7.84
N ASP A 335 -43.40 21.70 6.92
CA ASP A 335 -44.02 23.02 6.86
C ASP A 335 -44.62 23.22 5.47
N GLY A 336 -45.91 23.56 5.47
CA GLY A 336 -46.70 23.83 4.28
C GLY A 336 -47.31 25.23 4.31
N GLY A 337 -47.54 25.78 3.12
CA GLY A 337 -48.35 26.97 2.83
C GLY A 337 -47.54 28.11 2.20
N ALA A 338 -47.99 28.88 1.20
CA ALA A 338 -49.28 28.98 0.51
C ALA A 338 -49.09 29.74 -0.83
N GLN A 339 -50.14 29.73 -1.65
CA GLN A 339 -50.29 30.16 -3.04
C GLN A 339 -50.06 31.66 -3.36
N SER A 340 -49.63 31.93 -4.60
CA SER A 340 -50.19 32.90 -5.56
C SER A 340 -49.44 32.66 -6.89
N GLY A 341 -49.99 32.54 -8.09
CA GLY A 341 -51.17 33.10 -8.73
C GLY A 341 -50.74 33.41 -10.19
N SER A 342 -51.10 32.55 -11.15
CA SER A 342 -50.97 32.82 -12.61
C SER A 342 -52.00 33.88 -13.04
N PRO A 343 -51.89 34.57 -14.21
CA PRO A 343 -52.09 33.96 -15.53
C PRO A 343 -51.34 34.71 -16.70
N PRO A 344 -51.73 34.64 -18.01
CA PRO A 344 -51.12 33.73 -19.01
C PRO A 344 -50.67 34.42 -20.33
N SER A 345 -50.14 33.65 -21.28
CA SER A 345 -50.19 33.77 -22.78
C SER A 345 -48.90 33.15 -23.38
N GLN A 346 -48.83 32.38 -24.48
CA GLN A 346 -49.71 32.11 -25.62
C GLN A 346 -49.49 30.68 -26.17
N ALA A 347 -50.49 30.21 -26.94
CA ALA A 347 -50.58 29.05 -27.84
C ALA A 347 -51.43 27.89 -27.31
#